data_AF-A0A7W1TX10-F1
#
_entry.id   AF-A0A7W1TX10-F1
#
_cell.length_a   1.000
_cell.length_b   1.000
_cell.length_c   1.000
_cell.angle_alpha   90.00
_cell.angle_beta   90.00
_cell.angle_gamma   90.00
#
_symmetry.space_group_name_H-M   'P 1'
#
loop_
_entity.id
_entity.type
_entity.pdbx_description
1 polymer ?
#
loop_
_entity_poly.entity_id
_entity_poly.type
_entity_poly.pdbx_seq_one_letter_code
_entity_poly.pdbx_strand_id
1 'polypeptide(L)' 'TQRRPDITLARRLLRWEPAVELSDGLTRTAEWLRSATTT' A
#
# COMPACT_ATOMS: atom_id res chain seq x y z
N THR A 1 14.33 -6.88 8.53
CA THR A 1 14.37 -5.54 7.92
C THR A 1 13.21 -5.42 6.92
N GLN A 2 12.60 -4.24 6.77
CA GLN A 2 11.54 -4.02 5.77
C GLN A 2 12.16 -3.67 4.42
N ARG A 3 11.77 -4.36 3.34
CA ARG A 3 12.23 -4.03 1.98
C ARG A 3 11.57 -2.73 1.51
N ARG A 4 12.36 -1.82 0.96
CA ARG A 4 11.91 -0.55 0.37
C ARG A 4 12.62 -0.36 -0.98
N PRO A 5 12.05 -0.87 -2.08
CA PRO A 5 12.68 -0.76 -3.38
C PRO A 5 12.70 0.71 -3.85
N ASP A 6 13.74 1.08 -4.58
CA ASP A 6 13.78 2.36 -5.29
C ASP A 6 12.78 2.32 -6.47
N ILE A 7 11.87 3.28 -6.50
CA ILE A 7 10.82 3.41 -7.51
C ILE A 7 11.11 4.48 -8.57
N THR A 8 12.33 5.05 -8.59
CA THR A 8 12.73 6.13 -9.50
C THR A 8 12.45 5.81 -10.97
N LEU A 9 12.71 4.57 -11.39
CA LEU A 9 12.48 4.16 -12.78
C LEU A 9 10.98 4.18 -13.16
N ALA A 10 10.12 3.70 -12.26
CA ALA A 10 8.67 3.69 -12.48
C ALA A 10 8.10 5.12 -12.51
N ARG A 11 8.55 6.01 -11.62
CA ARG A 11 8.16 7.43 -11.64
C ARG A 11 8.55 8.10 -12.96
N ARG A 12 9.77 7.82 -13.46
CA ARG A 12 10.28 8.44 -14.69
C ARG A 12 9.54 7.97 -15.93
N LEU A 13 9.43 6.65 -16.11
CA LEU A 13 8.94 6.04 -17.35
C LEU A 13 7.43 5.89 -17.39
N LEU A 14 6.83 5.50 -16.26
CA LEU A 14 5.41 5.18 -16.17
C LEU A 14 4.60 6.30 -15.52
N ARG A 15 5.27 7.36 -15.03
CA ARG A 15 4.64 8.40 -14.19
C ARG A 15 3.86 7.80 -13.02
N TRP A 16 4.37 6.68 -12.49
CA TRP A 16 3.69 5.90 -11.47
C TRP A 16 4.37 6.04 -10.12
N GLU A 17 3.56 6.21 -9.08
CA GLU A 17 3.95 6.21 -7.67
C GLU A 17 2.78 5.70 -6.80
N PRO A 18 3.06 5.20 -5.57
CA PRO A 18 2.01 4.84 -4.63
C PRO A 18 1.14 6.06 -4.32
N ALA A 19 -0.17 5.92 -4.52
CA ALA A 19 -1.14 6.99 -4.24
C ALA A 19 -1.64 7.00 -2.79
N VAL A 20 -1.28 5.99 -2.00
CA VAL A 20 -1.76 5.79 -0.62
C VAL A 20 -0.56 5.51 0.28
N GLU A 21 -0.51 6.17 1.42
CA GLU A 21 0.50 5.94 2.45
C GLU A 21 0.40 4.52 3.02
N LEU A 22 1.54 3.97 3.45
CA LEU A 22 1.59 2.61 3.99
C LEU A 22 0.66 2.43 5.20
N SER A 23 0.62 3.40 6.12
CA SER A 23 -0.23 3.38 7.31
C SER A 23 -1.70 3.28 6.96
N ASP A 24 -2.12 4.02 5.93
CA ASP A 24 -3.51 4.14 5.54
C ASP A 24 -3.97 2.88 4.84
N GLY A 25 -3.13 2.34 3.95
CA GLY A 25 -3.37 1.05 3.30
C GLY A 25 -3.51 -0.09 4.30
N LEU A 26 -2.63 -0.14 5.31
CA LEU A 26 -2.67 -1.16 6.37
C LEU A 26 -3.93 -1.05 7.22
N THR A 27 -4.30 0.17 7.63
CA THR A 27 -5.51 0.42 8.45
C THR A 27 -6.76 -0.03 7.72
N ARG A 28 -6.94 0.39 6.46
CA ARG A 28 -8.09 0.03 5.62
C ARG A 28 -8.18 -1.49 5.40
N THR A 29 -7.04 -2.14 5.18
CA THR A 29 -7.00 -3.59 4.99
C THR A 29 -7.38 -4.32 6.28
N ALA A 30 -6.89 -3.88 7.43
CA ALA A 30 -7.24 -4.47 8.73
C ALA A 30 -8.73 -4.29 9.06
N GLU A 31 -9.32 -3.14 8.76
CA GLU A 31 -10.76 -2.89 8.91
C GLU A 31 -11.59 -3.83 8.04
N TRP A 32 -11.25 -3.96 6.76
CA TRP A 32 -11.92 -4.87 5.85
C TRP A 32 -11.86 -6.32 6.36
N LEU A 33 -10.69 -6.78 6.80
CA LEU A 33 -10.51 -8.12 7.38
C LEU A 33 -11.39 -8.33 8.62
N ARG A 34 -11.44 -7.35 9.54
CA ARG A 34 -12.32 -7.42 10.73
C ARG A 34 -13.80 -7.52 10.36
N SER A 35 -14.22 -6.79 9.32
CA SER A 35 -15.61 -6.84 8.86
C SER A 35 -16.00 -8.19 8.25
N ALA A 36 -15.05 -8.88 7.60
CA ALA A 36 -15.29 -10.15 6.90
C ALA A 36 -15.41 -11.37 7.83
N THR A 37 -14.89 -11.29 9.07
CA THR A 37 -14.93 -12.40 10.05
C THR A 37 -16.17 -12.36 10.95
N THR A 38 -17.02 -11.33 10.85
CA THR A 38 -18.28 -11.28 11.61
C THR A 38 -19.35 -12.10 10.87
N THR A 39 -19.21 -13.42 10.91
CA THR A 39 -20.22 -14.43 10.54
C THR A 39 -19.91 -15.69 11.33
#